data_AF-A0A915N9U3-F1
#
_entry.id   AF-A0A915N9U3-F1
#
_cell.length_a   1.000
_cell.length_b   1.000
_cell.length_c   1.000
_cell.angle_alpha   90.00
_cell.angle_beta   90.00
_cell.angle_gamma   90.00
#
_symmetry.space_group_name_H-M   'P 1'
#
loop_
_entity.id
_entity.type
_entity.pdbx_description
1 polymer ?
#
loop_
_entity_poly.entity_id
_entity_poly.type
_entity_poly.pdbx_seq_one_letter_code
_entity_poly.pdbx_strand_id
1 'polypeptide(L)'
;IGPKFGNDTQVDEIDIQYIVVTDASKLSLTVYAREAMLFFKKYNKEVMDFLKEKGFGGKLFWNSPKPIYQGNDCDWPSEREVFARRVLKNYEHNKKEDARATTNITQTPSEAFAEIMKNPQQAIQQLMQHNFN
;
A
#
# COMPACT_ATOMS: atom_id res chain seq x y z
N ILE A 1 -3.42 27.91 -8.77
CA ILE A 1 -3.64 27.97 -7.29
C ILE A 1 -3.72 26.51 -6.84
N GLY A 2 -2.83 26.06 -5.96
CA GLY A 2 -2.80 24.68 -5.46
C GLY A 2 -3.35 24.58 -4.04
N PRO A 3 -3.68 23.37 -3.55
CA PRO A 3 -4.16 23.18 -2.19
C PRO A 3 -3.11 23.68 -1.19
N LYS A 4 -3.55 24.50 -0.23
CA LYS A 4 -2.73 24.92 0.91
C LYS A 4 -2.96 23.90 2.02
N PHE A 5 -1.90 23.21 2.43
CA PHE A 5 -1.96 22.30 3.57
C PHE A 5 -1.60 23.09 4.83
N GLY A 6 -2.57 23.31 5.71
CA GLY A 6 -2.37 23.84 7.06
C GLY A 6 -1.98 22.72 8.03
N ASN A 7 -1.50 23.09 9.23
CA ASN A 7 -1.10 22.13 10.28
C ASN A 7 -2.28 21.78 11.20
N ASP A 8 -3.50 22.01 10.69
CA ASP A 8 -4.73 22.08 11.45
C ASP A 8 -5.47 20.76 11.20
N THR A 9 -5.81 20.01 12.25
CA THR A 9 -6.54 18.73 12.16
C THR A 9 -8.01 18.88 11.76
N GLN A 10 -8.47 20.11 11.48
CA GLN A 10 -9.73 20.35 10.82
C GLN A 10 -9.53 20.10 9.32
N VAL A 11 -9.71 18.83 8.96
CA VAL A 11 -10.00 18.47 7.58
C VAL A 11 -11.40 19.02 7.33
N ASP A 12 -11.51 20.25 6.82
CA ASP A 12 -12.68 20.60 6.03
C ASP A 12 -12.91 19.42 5.09
N GLU A 13 -14.12 18.86 5.04
CA GLU A 13 -14.46 17.76 4.14
C GLU A 13 -14.37 18.27 2.69
N ILE A 14 -13.15 18.48 2.22
CA ILE A 14 -12.86 18.85 0.86
C ILE A 14 -13.04 17.56 0.09
N ASP A 15 -14.17 17.47 -0.58
CA ASP A 15 -14.50 16.37 -1.48
C ASP A 15 -13.59 16.42 -2.72
N ILE A 16 -12.39 15.85 -2.59
CA ILE A 16 -11.39 15.80 -3.66
C ILE A 16 -11.83 14.77 -4.69
N GLN A 17 -12.29 15.23 -5.84
CA GLN A 17 -12.84 14.39 -6.91
C GLN A 17 -11.77 13.77 -7.83
N TYR A 18 -10.65 14.47 -8.01
CA TYR A 18 -9.53 14.01 -8.81
C TYR A 18 -8.22 14.60 -8.30
N ILE A 19 -7.11 13.98 -8.68
CA ILE A 19 -5.75 14.46 -8.41
C ILE A 19 -4.90 14.34 -9.68
N VAL A 20 -4.03 15.31 -9.89
CA VAL A 20 -3.05 15.31 -10.97
C VAL A 20 -1.67 15.11 -10.36
N VAL A 21 -1.02 14.02 -10.72
CA VAL A 21 0.27 13.61 -10.16
C VAL A 21 1.32 13.63 -11.25
N THR A 22 2.46 14.25 -10.97
CA THR A 22 3.62 14.29 -11.87
C THR A 22 4.90 14.12 -11.07
N ASP A 23 5.93 13.61 -11.73
CA ASP A 23 7.26 13.47 -11.14
C ASP A 23 8.03 14.81 -11.18
N ALA A 24 9.11 14.90 -10.40
CA ALA A 24 9.93 16.12 -10.31
C ALA A 24 10.53 16.53 -11.67
N SER A 25 10.81 15.56 -12.55
CA SER A 25 11.35 15.83 -13.89
C SER A 25 10.29 16.16 -14.94
N LYS A 26 8.99 16.10 -14.57
CA LYS A 26 7.84 16.35 -15.45
C LYS A 26 7.86 15.51 -16.73
N LEU A 27 8.47 14.33 -16.67
CA LEU A 27 8.52 13.41 -17.82
C LEU A 27 7.22 12.62 -17.95
N SER A 28 6.53 12.43 -16.83
CA SER A 28 5.29 11.66 -16.75
C SER A 28 4.25 12.39 -15.92
N LEU A 29 2.99 12.18 -16.30
CA LEU A 29 1.86 12.70 -15.56
C LEU A 29 0.75 11.66 -15.59
N THR A 30 0.08 11.49 -14.45
CA THR A 30 -1.08 10.61 -14.31
C THR A 30 -2.19 11.36 -13.59
N VAL A 31 -3.41 11.21 -14.09
CA VAL A 31 -4.61 11.78 -13.47
C VAL A 31 -5.40 10.63 -12.85
N TYR A 32 -5.67 10.75 -11.55
CA TYR A 32 -6.54 9.82 -10.83
C TYR A 32 -7.86 10.50 -10.52
N ALA A 33 -8.96 9.78 -10.68
CA ALA A 33 -10.30 10.25 -10.35
C ALA A 33 -11.00 9.23 -9.44
N ARG A 34 -11.88 9.72 -8.56
CA ARG A 34 -12.71 8.83 -7.71
C ARG A 34 -13.71 8.03 -8.54
N GLU A 35 -14.36 8.70 -9.49
CA GLU A 35 -15.34 8.10 -10.38
C GLU A 35 -15.03 8.50 -11.82
N ALA A 36 -14.70 7.52 -12.66
CA ALA A 36 -14.27 7.76 -14.04
C ALA A 36 -15.37 8.44 -14.89
N MET A 37 -16.61 7.96 -14.78
CA MET A 37 -17.73 8.49 -15.57
C MET A 37 -18.05 9.94 -15.22
N LEU A 38 -18.09 10.27 -13.93
CA LEU A 38 -18.26 11.65 -13.46
C LEU A 38 -17.11 12.55 -13.91
N PHE A 39 -15.87 12.04 -13.85
CA PHE A 39 -14.70 12.78 -14.30
C PHE A 39 -14.78 13.17 -15.76
N PHE A 40 -15.06 12.21 -16.65
CA PHE A 40 -15.17 12.49 -18.08
C PHE A 40 -16.31 13.44 -18.42
N LYS A 41 -17.40 13.41 -17.64
CA LYS A 41 -18.55 14.30 -17.83
C LYS A 41 -18.30 15.73 -17.35
N LYS A 42 -17.63 15.92 -16.20
CA LYS A 42 -17.57 17.22 -15.51
C LYS A 42 -16.19 17.87 -15.48
N TYR A 43 -15.13 17.09 -15.31
CA TYR A 43 -13.79 17.61 -15.01
C TYR A 43 -12.78 17.44 -16.17
N ASN A 44 -13.07 16.58 -17.14
CA ASN A 44 -12.12 16.29 -18.22
C ASN A 44 -11.69 17.53 -19.01
N LYS A 45 -12.63 18.45 -19.31
CA LYS A 45 -12.28 19.67 -20.05
C LYS A 45 -11.28 20.55 -19.29
N GLU A 46 -11.57 20.87 -18.03
CA GLU A 46 -10.69 21.72 -17.22
C GLU A 46 -9.32 21.08 -16.99
N VAL A 47 -9.27 19.76 -16.79
CA VAL A 47 -8.01 19.05 -16.62
C VAL A 47 -7.21 19.07 -17.90
N MET A 48 -7.82 18.79 -19.06
CA MET A 48 -7.11 18.83 -20.34
C MET A 48 -6.58 20.23 -20.67
N ASP A 49 -7.35 21.28 -20.35
CA ASP A 49 -6.92 22.67 -20.52
C ASP A 49 -5.73 22.99 -19.57
N PHE A 50 -5.78 22.54 -18.31
CA PHE A 50 -4.66 22.65 -17.36
C PHE A 50 -3.40 21.90 -17.85
N LEU A 51 -3.56 20.66 -18.32
CA LEU A 51 -2.45 19.85 -18.83
C LEU A 51 -1.80 20.52 -20.05
N LYS A 52 -2.61 21.12 -20.92
CA LYS A 52 -2.12 21.90 -22.07
C LYS A 52 -1.30 23.11 -21.65
N GLU A 53 -1.77 23.86 -20.66
CA GLU A 53 -1.02 25.00 -20.09
C GLU A 53 0.32 24.55 -19.48
N LYS A 54 0.35 23.38 -18.82
CA LYS A 54 1.56 22.84 -18.17
C LYS A 54 2.50 22.10 -19.11
N GLY A 55 2.23 22.05 -20.41
CA GLY A 55 3.11 21.46 -21.43
C GLY A 55 2.81 19.99 -21.75
N PHE A 56 1.78 19.40 -21.14
CA PHE A 56 1.34 18.02 -21.36
C PHE A 56 0.20 17.89 -22.38
N GLY A 57 -0.22 18.96 -23.06
CA GLY A 57 -1.42 18.95 -23.91
C GLY A 57 -1.19 18.67 -25.39
N GLY A 58 -0.20 17.87 -25.77
CA GLY A 58 -0.10 17.42 -27.16
C GLY A 58 0.43 18.45 -28.16
N LYS A 59 1.21 19.47 -27.72
CA LYS A 59 1.93 20.35 -28.66
C LYS A 59 2.86 19.56 -29.57
N LEU A 60 3.36 18.42 -29.08
CA LEU A 60 4.08 17.42 -29.83
C LEU A 60 3.20 16.16 -29.88
N PHE A 61 3.11 15.50 -31.04
CA PHE A 61 2.22 14.36 -31.25
C PHE A 61 2.44 13.18 -30.27
N TRP A 62 3.62 13.11 -29.63
CA TRP A 62 4.00 12.07 -28.68
C TRP A 62 3.75 12.46 -27.21
N ASN A 63 3.39 13.71 -26.90
CA ASN A 63 3.19 14.21 -25.53
C ASN A 63 1.73 14.49 -25.17
N SER A 64 0.78 13.98 -25.95
CA SER A 64 -0.65 14.09 -25.65
C SER A 64 -1.05 13.17 -24.50
N PRO A 65 -1.91 13.61 -23.56
CA PRO A 65 -2.45 12.75 -22.52
C PRO A 65 -3.30 11.66 -23.19
N LYS A 66 -3.11 10.41 -22.77
CA LYS A 66 -3.91 9.29 -23.26
C LYS A 66 -4.94 8.88 -22.21
N PRO A 67 -6.24 8.85 -22.53
CA PRO A 67 -7.24 8.35 -21.61
C PRO A 67 -7.05 6.84 -21.42
N ILE A 68 -7.12 6.40 -20.16
CA ILE A 68 -7.18 4.98 -19.81
C ILE A 68 -8.65 4.56 -19.86
N TYR A 69 -8.94 3.47 -20.57
CA TYR A 69 -10.28 2.95 -20.67
C TYR A 69 -10.81 2.47 -19.30
N GLN A 70 -12.04 2.86 -18.98
CA GLN A 70 -12.70 2.65 -17.69
C GLN A 70 -14.18 2.32 -17.95
N GLY A 71 -14.42 1.15 -18.55
CA GLY A 71 -15.76 0.70 -18.95
C GLY A 71 -16.44 -0.20 -17.92
N ASN A 72 -17.71 -0.52 -18.17
CA ASN A 72 -18.48 -1.44 -17.33
C ASN A 72 -18.02 -2.91 -17.46
N ASP A 73 -17.23 -3.20 -18.48
CA ASP A 73 -16.53 -4.47 -18.72
C ASP A 73 -15.22 -4.58 -17.94
N CYS A 74 -14.76 -3.51 -17.29
CA CYS A 74 -13.63 -3.59 -16.38
C CYS A 74 -14.05 -4.30 -15.09
N ASP A 75 -13.42 -5.44 -14.82
CA ASP A 75 -13.62 -6.19 -13.58
C ASP A 75 -12.88 -5.50 -12.43
N TRP A 76 -13.65 -4.76 -11.61
CA TRP A 76 -13.13 -4.09 -10.42
C TRP A 76 -13.43 -4.95 -9.18
N PRO A 77 -12.42 -5.21 -8.34
CA PRO A 77 -12.64 -6.03 -7.15
C PRO A 77 -13.63 -5.34 -6.21
N SER A 78 -14.61 -6.10 -5.74
CA SER A 78 -15.60 -5.58 -4.79
C SER A 78 -14.95 -5.20 -3.45
N GLU A 79 -15.60 -4.33 -2.66
CA GLU A 79 -15.10 -3.96 -1.33
C GLU A 79 -14.85 -5.19 -0.44
N ARG A 80 -15.74 -6.20 -0.53
CA ARG A 80 -15.61 -7.45 0.20
C ARG A 80 -14.38 -8.25 -0.23
N GLU A 81 -14.12 -8.29 -1.53
CA GLU A 81 -12.95 -8.94 -2.09
C GLU A 81 -11.66 -8.22 -1.71
N VAL A 82 -11.64 -6.88 -1.79
CA VAL A 82 -10.50 -6.07 -1.36
C VAL A 82 -10.23 -6.27 0.13
N PHE A 83 -11.28 -6.30 0.96
CA PHE A 83 -11.16 -6.57 2.39
C PHE A 83 -10.59 -7.96 2.65
N ALA A 84 -11.15 -9.01 2.01
CA ALA A 84 -10.68 -10.37 2.15
C ALA A 84 -9.21 -10.51 1.72
N ARG A 85 -8.82 -9.93 0.58
CA ARG A 85 -7.42 -9.90 0.11
C ARG A 85 -6.50 -9.20 1.11
N ARG A 86 -6.93 -8.08 1.70
CA ARG A 86 -6.14 -7.36 2.71
C ARG A 86 -5.98 -8.19 3.99
N VAL A 87 -7.05 -8.82 4.48
CA VAL A 87 -7.03 -9.66 5.68
C VAL A 87 -6.12 -10.88 5.47
N LEU A 88 -6.28 -11.59 4.36
CA LEU A 88 -5.46 -12.76 4.02
C LEU A 88 -3.99 -12.37 3.88
N LYS A 89 -3.69 -11.28 3.17
CA LYS A 89 -2.31 -10.78 3.03
C LYS A 89 -1.69 -10.42 4.38
N ASN A 90 -2.45 -9.79 5.28
CA ASN A 90 -1.97 -9.46 6.62
C ASN A 90 -1.73 -10.73 7.46
N TYR A 91 -2.63 -11.71 7.38
CA TYR A 91 -2.46 -13.01 8.05
C TYR A 91 -1.21 -13.74 7.56
N GLU A 92 -1.00 -13.81 6.24
CA GLU A 92 0.20 -14.41 5.65
C GLU A 92 1.47 -13.68 6.07
N HIS A 93 1.43 -12.34 6.10
CA HIS A 93 2.55 -11.53 6.56
C HIS A 93 2.89 -11.86 8.02
N ASN A 94 1.90 -11.87 8.91
CA ASN A 94 2.10 -12.18 10.32
C ASN A 94 2.64 -13.60 10.51
N LYS A 95 2.09 -14.61 9.80
CA LYS A 95 2.61 -15.97 9.86
C LYS A 95 4.07 -16.07 9.39
N LYS A 96 4.45 -15.30 8.36
CA LYS A 96 5.85 -15.23 7.89
C LYS A 96 6.75 -14.53 8.91
N GLU A 97 6.29 -13.48 9.55
CA GLU A 97 7.02 -12.79 10.62
C GLU A 97 7.14 -13.67 11.88
N ASP A 98 6.11 -14.42 12.26
CA ASP A 98 6.15 -15.40 13.34
C ASP A 98 7.15 -16.53 13.02
N ALA A 99 7.14 -17.03 11.77
CA ALA A 99 8.10 -18.03 11.32
C ALA A 99 9.53 -17.48 11.34
N ARG A 100 9.75 -16.23 10.94
CA ARG A 100 11.05 -15.51 11.01
C ARG A 100 11.50 -15.28 12.45
N ALA A 101 10.59 -14.88 13.34
CA ALA A 101 10.86 -14.73 14.75
C ALA A 101 11.25 -16.08 15.38
N THR A 102 10.59 -17.16 14.96
CA THR A 102 10.93 -18.54 15.37
C THR A 102 12.28 -18.98 14.79
N THR A 103 12.66 -18.55 13.57
CA THR A 103 13.99 -18.85 13.00
C THR A 103 15.10 -18.00 13.62
N ASN A 104 14.82 -16.81 14.15
CA ASN A 104 15.77 -16.06 14.97
C ASN A 104 15.97 -16.70 16.37
N ILE A 105 15.12 -17.66 16.76
CA ILE A 105 15.34 -18.61 17.85
C ILE A 105 15.93 -19.92 17.28
N THR A 106 16.70 -19.86 16.19
CA THR A 106 17.83 -20.78 16.06
C THR A 106 19.03 -20.10 16.70
N GLN A 107 18.95 -20.06 18.03
CA GLN A 107 20.13 -20.19 18.86
C GLN A 107 21.02 -21.24 18.20
N THR A 108 22.24 -20.87 17.89
CA THR A 108 23.27 -21.86 17.61
C THR A 108 23.19 -22.94 18.70
N PRO A 109 23.48 -24.23 18.43
CA PRO A 109 23.46 -25.26 19.47
C PRO A 109 24.26 -24.86 20.74
N SER A 110 25.27 -23.99 20.58
CA SER A 110 26.02 -23.35 21.66
C SER A 110 25.21 -22.38 22.53
N GLU A 111 24.31 -21.57 21.97
CA GLU A 111 23.50 -20.61 22.74
C GLU A 111 22.40 -21.31 23.54
N ALA A 112 21.75 -22.32 22.95
CA ALA A 112 20.80 -23.18 23.66
C ALA A 112 21.49 -23.94 24.81
N PHE A 113 22.70 -24.46 24.57
CA PHE A 113 23.49 -25.11 25.62
C PHE A 113 23.97 -24.12 26.70
N ALA A 114 24.31 -22.89 26.33
CA ALA A 114 24.71 -21.85 27.28
C ALA A 114 23.56 -21.43 28.20
N GLU A 115 22.32 -21.43 27.70
CA GLU A 115 21.14 -21.14 28.50
C GLU A 115 20.81 -22.30 29.47
N ILE A 116 20.97 -23.55 29.02
CA ILE A 116 20.89 -24.76 29.86
C ILE A 116 21.95 -24.74 30.97
N MET A 117 23.18 -24.32 30.67
CA MET A 117 24.28 -24.21 31.63
C MET A 117 24.07 -23.09 32.66
N LYS A 118 23.35 -22.02 32.31
CA LYS A 118 23.03 -20.94 33.25
C LYS A 118 22.00 -21.37 34.30
N ASN A 119 21.01 -22.19 33.92
CA ASN A 119 19.95 -22.65 34.82
C ASN A 119 19.66 -24.16 34.64
N PRO A 120 20.58 -25.05 35.05
CA PRO A 120 20.45 -26.49 34.80
C PRO A 120 19.26 -27.14 35.51
N GLN A 121 18.83 -26.58 36.65
CA GLN A 121 17.70 -27.12 37.41
C GLN A 121 16.35 -26.93 36.69
N GLN A 122 16.17 -25.82 35.97
CA GLN A 122 14.95 -25.58 35.19
C GLN A 122 14.90 -26.47 33.95
N ALA A 123 16.05 -26.68 33.30
CA ALA A 123 16.15 -27.58 32.16
C ALA A 123 15.83 -29.04 32.55
N ILE A 124 16.31 -29.51 33.71
CA ILE A 124 15.97 -30.85 34.22
C ILE A 124 14.47 -30.97 34.52
N GLN A 125 13.85 -29.94 35.10
CA GLN A 125 12.40 -29.95 35.34
C GLN A 125 11.59 -30.07 34.04
N GLN A 126 11.98 -29.35 32.99
CA GLN A 126 11.31 -29.43 31.69
C GLN A 126 11.49 -30.81 31.04
N LEU A 127 12.68 -31.42 31.16
CA LEU A 127 12.95 -32.78 30.67
C LEU A 127 12.15 -33.84 31.44
N MET A 128 11.94 -33.66 32.74
CA MET A 128 11.07 -34.53 33.51
C MET A 128 9.62 -34.40 33.04
N GLN A 129 9.11 -33.17 32.83
CA GLN A 129 7.75 -32.95 32.36
C GLN A 129 7.49 -33.52 30.96
N HIS A 130 8.48 -33.52 30.07
CA HIS A 130 8.35 -34.05 28.71
C HIS A 130 8.33 -35.59 28.65
N ASN A 131 8.86 -36.29 29.66
CA ASN A 131 8.88 -37.76 29.71
C ASN A 131 7.66 -38.39 30.42
N PHE A 132 6.74 -37.57 30.95
CA PHE A 132 5.53 -38.03 31.65
C PHE A 132 4.22 -37.69 30.93
N ASN A 133 4.28 -37.33 29.63
CA ASN A 133 3.12 -37.24 28.74
C ASN A 133 3.31 -38.15 27.52
#